data_AF-A0A2U8WC45-F1
#
_entry.id   AF-A0A2U8WC45-F1
#
_cell.length_a   1.000
_cell.length_b   1.000
_cell.length_c   1.000
_cell.angle_alpha   90.00
_cell.angle_beta   90.00
_cell.angle_gamma   90.00
#
_symmetry.space_group_name_H-M   'P 1'
#
loop_
_entity.id
_entity.type
_entity.pdbx_description
1 polymer ?
#
loop_
_entity_poly.entity_id
_entity_poly.type
_entity_poly.pdbx_seq_one_letter_code
_entity_poly.pdbx_strand_id
1 'polypeptide(L)'
;MSYTRNVIDVNGGAWTFTLPDQVTLRQGSLVDNFRLDGVSEPLIFDYNLSPDLLFGADYHGIITIGMHEIDPDDPTNTPPTVESANGLRGLIGINFHNNLGITLRNPPSNDTMAFYLAGNSDQFPNTPNAFHTIYTHFHPSGSPLIDAGEFPNLSVTTAVGPFPGAQPGNIATSPNWILLDGTIAPGNYNWGNFSFHRRDLEGSDDTTLNLIFFNGAFDANELAAIRQTWKLSHPDGVLGIGASSAIQGSVSAALEKDIYSLNLIQGQAYKFELIGTSAPLDPVLRLLDSAGTQLAFDDNGGGNVNSQIIFTAPATGPYLLEAGGFLNTTGSYTISATNYQIVVSQPSAFGHFATNAAGVGGQVYVLYDGLLGRAPDALGLEYWADRLEHGVTARDLGQLFLDSPEGQARAGALGNREFVGQLYQATLHREADTGGLDYWTGQLNAGAARIDVASGFVFSAEHLGNLKPVFDAGVFVTDKQAADVARLYYTMLDRAPDAGGLQYWASQLETGGSISDLAKAFLGTPENVSKYGSMQNSDYVEALYDNALGRPADADGKAYWTNLLNGGTSRADLAVLLSDSAESHSVHLSQIELGWQLA
;
A
#
# COMPACT_ATOMS: atom_id res chain seq x y z
N MET A 1 -22.37 -13.35 -14.06
CA MET A 1 -23.31 -12.95 -15.17
C MET A 1 -23.85 -14.21 -15.84
N SER A 2 -25.14 -14.31 -16.12
CA SER A 2 -25.74 -15.49 -16.77
C SER A 2 -26.29 -15.18 -18.16
N TYR A 3 -26.43 -16.22 -18.99
CA TYR A 3 -27.05 -16.09 -20.30
C TYR A 3 -27.97 -17.28 -20.60
N THR A 4 -28.82 -17.09 -21.58
CA THR A 4 -29.96 -17.97 -21.85
C THR A 4 -29.79 -18.71 -23.18
N ARG A 5 -30.18 -20.00 -23.22
CA ARG A 5 -30.17 -20.84 -24.43
C ARG A 5 -31.48 -21.64 -24.57
N ASN A 6 -32.05 -21.68 -25.78
CA ASN A 6 -33.31 -22.37 -26.04
C ASN A 6 -33.06 -23.80 -26.57
N VAL A 7 -33.91 -24.74 -26.15
CA VAL A 7 -33.79 -26.18 -26.38
C VAL A 7 -35.19 -26.77 -26.61
N ILE A 8 -35.28 -27.86 -27.38
CA ILE A 8 -36.54 -28.58 -27.63
C ILE A 8 -36.40 -30.03 -27.16
N ASP A 9 -37.42 -30.60 -26.52
CA ASP A 9 -37.40 -31.98 -26.00
C ASP A 9 -37.81 -33.05 -27.03
N VAL A 10 -37.98 -34.31 -26.55
CA VAL A 10 -38.45 -35.48 -27.33
C VAL A 10 -39.85 -35.28 -27.93
N ASN A 11 -40.73 -34.56 -27.23
CA ASN A 11 -42.15 -34.41 -27.53
C ASN A 11 -42.45 -33.09 -28.28
N GLY A 12 -41.45 -32.23 -28.47
CA GLY A 12 -41.58 -30.92 -29.11
C GLY A 12 -41.82 -29.76 -28.15
N GLY A 13 -41.73 -29.99 -26.84
CA GLY A 13 -41.80 -28.95 -25.80
C GLY A 13 -40.56 -28.07 -25.80
N ALA A 14 -40.73 -26.77 -25.55
CA ALA A 14 -39.64 -25.81 -25.54
C ALA A 14 -39.07 -25.63 -24.12
N TRP A 15 -37.75 -25.49 -24.03
CA TRP A 15 -37.00 -25.38 -22.78
C TRP A 15 -35.98 -24.27 -22.88
N THR A 16 -35.70 -23.62 -21.77
CA THR A 16 -34.68 -22.59 -21.63
C THR A 16 -33.66 -22.99 -20.58
N PHE A 17 -32.39 -22.96 -20.94
CA PHE A 17 -31.29 -23.12 -20.01
C PHE A 17 -30.73 -21.74 -19.62
N THR A 18 -30.60 -21.50 -18.32
CA THR A 18 -29.86 -20.36 -17.75
C THR A 18 -28.48 -20.84 -17.34
N LEU A 19 -27.45 -20.32 -18.01
CA LEU A 19 -26.07 -20.75 -17.87
C LEU A 19 -25.23 -19.68 -17.19
N PRO A 20 -24.38 -20.04 -16.22
CA PRO A 20 -23.29 -19.19 -15.77
C PRO A 20 -22.30 -18.89 -16.89
N ASP A 21 -21.63 -17.75 -16.82
CA ASP A 21 -20.53 -17.36 -17.72
C ASP A 21 -19.37 -18.37 -17.77
N GLN A 22 -19.24 -19.20 -16.73
CA GLN A 22 -18.22 -20.25 -16.63
C GLN A 22 -18.64 -21.56 -17.33
N VAL A 23 -19.86 -21.65 -17.84
CA VAL A 23 -20.40 -22.83 -18.53
C VAL A 23 -20.73 -22.49 -19.98
N THR A 24 -20.33 -23.33 -20.92
CA THR A 24 -20.80 -23.25 -22.31
C THR A 24 -21.52 -24.51 -22.74
N LEU A 25 -22.48 -24.38 -23.66
CA LEU A 25 -23.39 -25.44 -24.07
C LEU A 25 -23.23 -25.77 -25.56
N ARG A 26 -23.11 -27.06 -25.91
CA ARG A 26 -23.03 -27.54 -27.30
C ARG A 26 -23.62 -28.93 -27.51
N GLN A 27 -24.06 -29.26 -28.71
CA GLN A 27 -24.52 -30.61 -29.09
C GLN A 27 -23.97 -30.94 -30.48
N GLY A 28 -23.05 -31.90 -30.56
CA GLY A 28 -22.26 -32.12 -31.77
C GLY A 28 -21.52 -30.84 -32.19
N SER A 29 -21.83 -30.30 -33.37
CA SER A 29 -21.27 -29.04 -33.91
C SER A 29 -22.23 -27.83 -33.80
N LEU A 30 -23.41 -28.03 -33.20
CA LEU A 30 -24.46 -27.00 -33.08
C LEU A 30 -24.26 -26.13 -31.84
N VAL A 31 -24.71 -24.86 -31.89
CA VAL A 31 -24.51 -23.84 -30.84
C VAL A 31 -25.77 -23.08 -30.38
N ASP A 32 -26.89 -23.12 -31.12
CA ASP A 32 -28.04 -22.24 -30.84
C ASP A 32 -29.37 -22.96 -30.52
N ASN A 33 -29.68 -24.09 -31.17
CA ASN A 33 -30.91 -24.86 -30.93
C ASN A 33 -30.55 -26.32 -30.69
N PHE A 34 -30.76 -26.78 -29.47
CA PHE A 34 -30.48 -28.16 -29.06
C PHE A 34 -31.76 -29.00 -29.08
N ARG A 35 -31.65 -30.28 -29.43
CA ARG A 35 -32.77 -31.23 -29.34
C ARG A 35 -32.42 -32.34 -28.37
N LEU A 36 -33.16 -32.42 -27.26
CA LEU A 36 -33.01 -33.45 -26.25
C LEU A 36 -34.03 -34.54 -26.52
N ASP A 37 -33.65 -35.54 -27.31
CA ASP A 37 -34.53 -36.63 -27.72
C ASP A 37 -34.15 -38.01 -27.14
N GLY A 38 -33.15 -38.08 -26.26
CA GLY A 38 -32.62 -39.33 -25.70
C GLY A 38 -31.86 -40.24 -26.68
N VAL A 39 -31.75 -39.88 -27.97
CA VAL A 39 -31.10 -40.69 -29.02
C VAL A 39 -30.09 -39.92 -29.88
N SER A 40 -30.09 -38.59 -29.80
CA SER A 40 -29.14 -37.67 -30.44
C SER A 40 -27.78 -37.64 -29.74
N GLU A 41 -26.82 -36.96 -30.36
CA GLU A 41 -25.53 -36.64 -29.74
C GLU A 41 -25.73 -36.00 -28.35
N PRO A 42 -24.86 -36.30 -27.37
CA PRO A 42 -24.98 -35.75 -26.04
C PRO A 42 -24.94 -34.22 -26.04
N LEU A 43 -25.75 -33.61 -25.16
CA LEU A 43 -25.65 -32.20 -24.82
C LEU A 43 -24.45 -32.04 -23.89
N ILE A 44 -23.44 -31.29 -24.34
CA ILE A 44 -22.18 -31.12 -23.65
C ILE A 44 -22.14 -29.77 -22.96
N PHE A 45 -21.89 -29.80 -21.65
CA PHE A 45 -21.56 -28.61 -20.85
C PHE A 45 -20.04 -28.53 -20.69
N ASP A 46 -19.40 -27.51 -21.27
CA ASP A 46 -18.01 -27.21 -20.98
C ASP A 46 -17.96 -26.34 -19.73
N TYR A 47 -17.46 -26.91 -18.65
CA TYR A 47 -17.39 -26.34 -17.31
C TYR A 47 -15.98 -25.84 -17.01
N ASN A 48 -15.84 -24.55 -16.73
CA ASN A 48 -14.55 -23.95 -16.42
C ASN A 48 -14.41 -23.67 -14.92
N LEU A 49 -13.67 -24.52 -14.21
CA LEU A 49 -13.33 -24.28 -12.81
C LEU A 49 -12.17 -23.29 -12.71
N SER A 50 -12.48 -22.04 -12.36
CA SER A 50 -11.53 -20.93 -12.24
C SER A 50 -11.49 -20.36 -10.81
N PRO A 51 -10.43 -19.61 -10.45
CA PRO A 51 -10.41 -18.88 -9.18
C PRO A 51 -11.57 -17.90 -9.02
N ASP A 52 -11.99 -17.23 -10.10
CA ASP A 52 -13.14 -16.31 -10.10
C ASP A 52 -14.44 -17.02 -9.72
N LEU A 53 -14.61 -18.28 -10.15
CA LEU A 53 -15.76 -19.08 -9.78
C LEU A 53 -15.74 -19.48 -8.29
N LEU A 54 -14.57 -19.80 -7.76
CA LEU A 54 -14.42 -20.24 -6.38
C LEU A 54 -14.54 -19.10 -5.37
N PHE A 55 -13.95 -17.95 -5.67
CA PHE A 55 -13.80 -16.83 -4.73
C PHE A 55 -14.72 -15.66 -5.04
N GLY A 56 -15.25 -15.58 -6.26
CA GLY A 56 -16.19 -14.53 -6.65
C GLY A 56 -17.54 -14.65 -5.94
N ALA A 57 -18.20 -13.51 -5.81
CA ALA A 57 -19.48 -13.38 -5.11
C ALA A 57 -20.67 -14.07 -5.83
N ASP A 58 -20.53 -14.34 -7.13
CA ASP A 58 -21.64 -14.80 -7.95
C ASP A 58 -21.99 -16.28 -7.69
N TYR A 59 -21.00 -17.12 -7.37
CA TYR A 59 -21.16 -18.58 -7.43
C TYR A 59 -20.61 -19.33 -6.22
N HIS A 60 -19.58 -18.81 -5.53
CA HIS A 60 -19.04 -19.40 -4.29
C HIS A 60 -18.77 -20.91 -4.35
N GLY A 61 -18.24 -21.42 -5.48
CA GLY A 61 -17.99 -22.85 -5.66
C GLY A 61 -19.24 -23.71 -5.94
N ILE A 62 -20.37 -23.10 -6.28
CA ILE A 62 -21.59 -23.76 -6.74
C ILE A 62 -21.95 -23.19 -8.11
N ILE A 63 -22.05 -24.07 -9.10
CA ILE A 63 -22.65 -23.71 -10.39
C ILE A 63 -24.01 -24.37 -10.46
N THR A 64 -25.03 -23.53 -10.64
CA THR A 64 -26.40 -23.95 -10.90
C THR A 64 -26.73 -23.65 -12.36
N ILE A 65 -27.08 -24.70 -13.11
CA ILE A 65 -27.66 -24.59 -14.45
C ILE A 65 -29.18 -24.71 -14.27
N GLY A 66 -29.89 -23.62 -14.54
CA GLY A 66 -31.36 -23.59 -14.52
C GLY A 66 -31.92 -24.14 -15.82
N MET A 67 -32.93 -25.01 -15.72
CA MET A 67 -33.65 -25.62 -16.82
C MET A 67 -35.13 -25.30 -16.64
N HIS A 68 -35.61 -24.38 -17.44
CA HIS A 68 -36.97 -23.86 -17.39
C HIS A 68 -37.77 -24.44 -18.53
N GLU A 69 -38.96 -24.93 -18.23
CA GLU A 69 -39.92 -25.27 -19.26
C GLU A 69 -40.49 -23.97 -19.84
N ILE A 70 -40.30 -23.76 -21.15
CA ILE A 70 -41.01 -22.70 -21.86
C ILE A 70 -42.32 -23.33 -22.32
N ASP A 71 -43.37 -23.24 -21.51
CA ASP A 71 -44.70 -23.60 -21.98
C ASP A 71 -45.05 -22.69 -23.18
N PRO A 72 -45.16 -23.23 -24.42
CA PRO A 72 -45.40 -22.39 -25.59
C PRO A 72 -46.85 -21.88 -25.70
N ASP A 73 -47.84 -22.50 -25.05
CA ASP A 73 -49.27 -22.18 -25.17
C ASP A 73 -50.01 -22.68 -23.90
N ASP A 74 -50.82 -21.93 -23.14
CA ASP A 74 -52.26 -21.76 -23.46
C ASP A 74 -53.04 -21.06 -22.31
N PRO A 75 -53.48 -19.79 -22.44
CA PRO A 75 -54.39 -19.14 -21.49
C PRO A 75 -55.86 -19.62 -21.58
N THR A 76 -56.18 -20.67 -22.34
CA THR A 76 -57.56 -21.08 -22.66
C THR A 76 -57.97 -22.53 -22.47
N ASN A 77 -57.13 -23.54 -22.16
CA ASN A 77 -57.62 -24.91 -22.35
C ASN A 77 -57.27 -25.97 -21.29
N THR A 78 -58.25 -26.87 -21.16
CA THR A 78 -58.31 -28.07 -20.33
C THR A 78 -57.04 -28.93 -20.41
N PRO A 79 -56.70 -29.64 -19.30
CA PRO A 79 -55.55 -30.52 -19.24
C PRO A 79 -55.53 -31.53 -20.40
N PRO A 80 -54.39 -31.77 -21.06
CA PRO A 80 -54.29 -32.84 -22.04
C PRO A 80 -54.68 -34.16 -21.37
N THR A 81 -55.68 -34.86 -21.93
CA THR A 81 -56.23 -36.10 -21.33
C THR A 81 -55.25 -37.29 -21.32
N VAL A 82 -54.03 -37.09 -21.81
CA VAL A 82 -52.89 -37.99 -21.63
C VAL A 82 -51.63 -37.12 -21.59
N GLU A 83 -51.20 -36.71 -20.39
CA GLU A 83 -49.85 -36.16 -20.21
C GLU A 83 -48.84 -37.22 -20.67
N SER A 84 -48.00 -36.88 -21.65
CA SER A 84 -46.91 -37.77 -22.02
C SER A 84 -45.92 -37.81 -20.86
N ALA A 85 -45.89 -38.94 -20.13
CA ALA A 85 -45.03 -39.20 -18.97
C ALA A 85 -43.50 -39.17 -19.25
N ASN A 86 -43.09 -38.55 -20.35
CA ASN A 86 -41.76 -38.65 -20.94
C ASN A 86 -40.90 -37.40 -20.80
N GLY A 87 -41.46 -36.18 -20.65
CA GLY A 87 -40.77 -34.90 -20.39
C GLY A 87 -39.36 -34.73 -21.00
N LEU A 88 -38.49 -33.99 -20.31
CA LEU A 88 -37.10 -33.77 -20.76
C LEU A 88 -36.26 -35.05 -20.59
N ARG A 89 -35.72 -35.57 -21.70
CA ARG A 89 -34.84 -36.74 -21.73
C ARG A 89 -33.68 -36.55 -22.69
N GLY A 90 -32.47 -36.86 -22.23
CA GLY A 90 -31.29 -36.75 -23.09
C GLY A 90 -30.03 -37.22 -22.40
N LEU A 91 -29.03 -37.57 -23.22
CA LEU A 91 -27.66 -37.75 -22.77
C LEU A 91 -27.06 -36.37 -22.53
N ILE A 92 -26.52 -36.17 -21.34
CA ILE A 92 -25.69 -35.03 -21.01
C ILE A 92 -24.24 -35.53 -20.81
N GLY A 93 -23.30 -34.78 -21.38
CA GLY A 93 -21.88 -34.89 -21.06
C GLY A 93 -21.37 -33.59 -20.46
N ILE A 94 -20.27 -33.67 -19.74
CA ILE A 94 -19.59 -32.53 -19.12
C ILE A 94 -18.13 -32.59 -19.51
N ASN A 95 -17.64 -31.55 -20.19
CA ASN A 95 -16.20 -31.34 -20.26
C ASN A 95 -15.81 -30.47 -19.08
N PHE A 96 -15.17 -31.08 -18.11
CA PHE A 96 -14.69 -30.40 -16.93
C PHE A 96 -13.27 -29.91 -17.15
N HIS A 97 -13.07 -28.60 -17.02
CA HIS A 97 -11.78 -27.93 -17.12
C HIS A 97 -11.33 -27.49 -15.73
N ASN A 98 -10.36 -28.20 -15.16
CA ASN A 98 -9.69 -27.77 -13.93
C ASN A 98 -8.60 -26.75 -14.25
N ASN A 99 -8.96 -25.47 -14.24
CA ASN A 99 -8.07 -24.35 -14.52
C ASN A 99 -7.48 -23.70 -13.24
N LEU A 100 -7.62 -24.36 -12.09
CA LEU A 100 -7.09 -23.85 -10.81
C LEU A 100 -5.58 -24.03 -10.67
N GLY A 101 -4.97 -24.93 -11.45
CA GLY A 101 -3.56 -25.27 -11.31
C GLY A 101 -3.24 -26.17 -10.11
N ILE A 102 -4.24 -26.63 -9.36
CA ILE A 102 -4.09 -27.56 -8.22
C ILE A 102 -4.93 -28.82 -8.43
N THR A 103 -4.59 -29.88 -7.70
CA THR A 103 -5.34 -31.15 -7.78
C THR A 103 -6.53 -31.11 -6.84
N LEU A 104 -7.72 -31.38 -7.35
CA LEU A 104 -8.89 -31.62 -6.50
C LEU A 104 -8.73 -32.97 -5.83
N ARG A 105 -8.95 -33.01 -4.52
CA ARG A 105 -8.78 -34.20 -3.69
C ARG A 105 -10.13 -34.55 -3.09
N ASN A 106 -10.69 -35.68 -3.47
CA ASN A 106 -11.77 -36.28 -2.72
C ASN A 106 -11.25 -37.54 -1.98
N PRO A 107 -11.20 -37.54 -0.63
CA PRO A 107 -10.93 -38.75 0.13
C PRO A 107 -12.22 -39.56 0.35
N PRO A 108 -12.16 -40.90 0.52
CA PRO A 108 -13.32 -41.80 0.51
C PRO A 108 -14.40 -41.60 1.59
N SER A 109 -14.26 -40.61 2.47
CA SER A 109 -15.15 -40.37 3.62
C SER A 109 -15.78 -38.98 3.67
N ASN A 110 -15.41 -38.07 2.77
CA ASN A 110 -15.93 -36.70 2.78
C ASN A 110 -16.63 -36.44 1.45
N ASP A 111 -17.89 -36.05 1.49
CA ASP A 111 -18.70 -35.75 0.31
C ASP A 111 -18.20 -34.46 -0.36
N THR A 112 -17.06 -34.48 -1.06
CA THR A 112 -16.37 -33.23 -1.47
C THR A 112 -16.74 -32.70 -2.85
N MET A 113 -17.27 -33.52 -3.76
CA MET A 113 -17.82 -33.07 -5.02
C MET A 113 -19.11 -33.83 -5.34
N ALA A 114 -20.13 -33.10 -5.79
CA ALA A 114 -21.41 -33.71 -6.12
C ALA A 114 -22.08 -33.09 -7.35
N PHE A 115 -22.80 -33.94 -8.08
CA PHE A 115 -23.86 -33.51 -8.97
C PHE A 115 -25.22 -33.67 -8.28
N TYR A 116 -26.02 -32.61 -8.33
CA TYR A 116 -27.36 -32.60 -7.76
C TYR A 116 -28.40 -32.09 -8.75
N LEU A 117 -29.43 -32.89 -8.97
CA LEU A 117 -30.63 -32.50 -9.71
C LEU A 117 -31.73 -32.08 -8.73
N ALA A 118 -32.16 -30.82 -8.80
CA ALA A 118 -33.24 -30.29 -7.97
C ALA A 118 -34.45 -29.92 -8.81
N GLY A 119 -35.67 -30.11 -8.30
CA GLY A 119 -36.92 -29.64 -8.93
C GLY A 119 -37.60 -28.52 -8.13
N ASN A 120 -38.51 -27.75 -8.75
CA ASN A 120 -39.27 -26.68 -8.07
C ASN A 120 -40.09 -27.15 -6.85
N SER A 121 -40.47 -28.42 -6.79
CA SER A 121 -41.14 -29.04 -5.64
C SER A 121 -40.20 -29.35 -4.46
N ASP A 122 -38.88 -29.13 -4.61
CA ASP A 122 -37.90 -29.23 -3.51
C ASP A 122 -38.03 -28.03 -2.58
N GLN A 123 -39.22 -27.82 -2.03
CA GLN A 123 -39.37 -26.88 -0.93
C GLN A 123 -38.80 -27.51 0.34
N PHE A 124 -38.34 -26.63 1.24
CA PHE A 124 -37.85 -26.92 2.58
C PHE A 124 -38.95 -26.92 3.69
N PRO A 125 -40.15 -27.58 3.61
CA PRO A 125 -41.10 -27.52 4.72
C PRO A 125 -41.16 -28.80 5.54
N ASN A 126 -41.35 -28.59 6.84
CA ASN A 126 -41.56 -29.55 7.93
C ASN A 126 -42.87 -30.36 7.81
N THR A 127 -43.36 -30.65 6.60
CA THR A 127 -44.62 -31.37 6.38
C THR A 127 -44.35 -32.82 5.97
N PRO A 128 -44.86 -33.83 6.70
CA PRO A 128 -44.57 -35.26 6.47
C PRO A 128 -45.02 -35.85 5.11
N ASN A 129 -45.58 -35.05 4.20
CA ASN A 129 -46.17 -35.48 2.92
C ASN A 129 -45.93 -34.48 1.77
N ALA A 130 -44.83 -33.71 1.80
CA ALA A 130 -44.46 -32.88 0.65
C ALA A 130 -43.84 -33.75 -0.45
N PHE A 131 -44.30 -33.51 -1.69
CA PHE A 131 -44.11 -34.28 -2.91
C PHE A 131 -42.69 -34.81 -3.16
N HIS A 132 -42.63 -36.10 -3.54
CA HIS A 132 -41.41 -36.83 -3.87
C HIS A 132 -40.75 -36.31 -5.17
N THR A 133 -39.41 -36.26 -5.19
CA THR A 133 -38.52 -36.05 -6.36
C THR A 133 -38.53 -37.19 -7.40
N ILE A 134 -39.62 -37.95 -7.52
CA ILE A 134 -39.75 -39.00 -8.56
C ILE A 134 -39.67 -38.37 -9.97
N TYR A 135 -39.83 -37.06 -10.08
CA TYR A 135 -39.98 -36.35 -11.35
C TYR A 135 -38.69 -35.80 -11.95
N THR A 136 -37.58 -35.68 -11.22
CA THR A 136 -36.25 -35.37 -11.82
C THR A 136 -35.19 -36.27 -11.22
N HIS A 137 -34.55 -37.10 -12.04
CA HIS A 137 -33.51 -38.02 -11.60
C HIS A 137 -32.50 -38.36 -12.70
N PHE A 138 -31.32 -38.83 -12.30
CA PHE A 138 -30.41 -39.54 -13.20
C PHE A 138 -31.02 -40.90 -13.55
N HIS A 139 -31.01 -41.23 -14.84
CA HIS A 139 -31.64 -42.41 -15.41
C HIS A 139 -30.58 -43.31 -16.06
N PRO A 140 -30.63 -44.64 -15.91
CA PRO A 140 -29.67 -45.52 -16.58
C PRO A 140 -29.91 -45.52 -18.09
N SER A 141 -28.85 -45.40 -18.88
CA SER A 141 -28.84 -45.90 -20.27
C SER A 141 -28.31 -47.34 -20.29
N GLY A 142 -29.07 -48.30 -19.71
CA GLY A 142 -28.78 -49.72 -19.88
C GLY A 142 -28.06 -50.48 -18.74
N SER A 143 -27.96 -49.91 -17.54
CA SER A 143 -27.40 -50.51 -16.30
C SER A 143 -25.88 -50.74 -16.32
N PRO A 144 -25.12 -50.28 -15.29
CA PRO A 144 -25.55 -49.59 -14.06
C PRO A 144 -26.02 -48.13 -14.29
N LEU A 145 -26.62 -47.52 -13.26
CA LEU A 145 -27.24 -46.17 -13.27
C LEU A 145 -26.33 -45.04 -13.68
N ILE A 146 -25.09 -45.12 -13.20
CA ILE A 146 -23.96 -44.27 -13.52
C ILE A 146 -22.78 -45.23 -13.53
N ASP A 147 -22.10 -45.37 -14.67
CA ASP A 147 -20.96 -46.26 -14.78
C ASP A 147 -19.71 -45.55 -14.23
N ALA A 148 -18.88 -46.24 -13.44
CA ALA A 148 -17.58 -45.70 -13.04
C ALA A 148 -16.71 -45.37 -14.27
N GLY A 149 -16.95 -46.03 -15.41
CA GLY A 149 -16.33 -45.69 -16.69
C GLY A 149 -16.68 -44.32 -17.26
N GLU A 150 -17.79 -43.70 -16.82
CA GLU A 150 -18.22 -42.35 -17.26
C GLU A 150 -17.43 -41.24 -16.57
N PHE A 151 -16.75 -41.56 -15.47
CA PHE A 151 -15.91 -40.63 -14.71
C PHE A 151 -14.49 -41.19 -14.61
N PRO A 152 -13.68 -41.09 -15.68
CA PRO A 152 -12.34 -41.67 -15.69
C PRO A 152 -11.51 -41.16 -14.50
N ASN A 153 -10.93 -42.11 -13.76
CA ASN A 153 -10.11 -41.90 -12.56
C ASN A 153 -10.88 -41.45 -11.29
N LEU A 154 -12.21 -41.49 -11.33
CA LEU A 154 -13.07 -41.23 -10.18
C LEU A 154 -13.90 -42.46 -9.84
N SER A 155 -14.18 -42.64 -8.54
CA SER A 155 -15.19 -43.55 -8.04
C SER A 155 -16.52 -42.81 -7.95
N VAL A 156 -17.60 -43.48 -8.35
CA VAL A 156 -18.96 -42.94 -8.25
C VAL A 156 -19.67 -43.64 -7.09
N THR A 157 -20.23 -42.88 -6.16
CA THR A 157 -21.12 -43.42 -5.12
C THR A 157 -22.47 -42.71 -5.14
N THR A 158 -23.54 -43.50 -5.07
CA THR A 158 -24.91 -43.01 -4.93
C THR A 158 -25.26 -42.96 -3.44
N ALA A 159 -25.05 -41.81 -2.80
CA ALA A 159 -25.51 -41.58 -1.43
C ALA A 159 -26.87 -40.86 -1.42
N VAL A 160 -27.74 -41.25 -0.49
CA VAL A 160 -29.02 -40.59 -0.23
C VAL A 160 -28.96 -40.06 1.22
N GLY A 161 -28.48 -38.83 1.42
CA GLY A 161 -28.21 -38.26 2.75
C GLY A 161 -27.86 -36.76 2.69
N PRO A 162 -28.04 -35.99 3.78
CA PRO A 162 -28.64 -34.67 3.70
C PRO A 162 -27.63 -33.56 3.47
N PHE A 163 -27.82 -32.80 2.39
CA PHE A 163 -27.54 -31.36 2.48
C PHE A 163 -28.44 -30.78 3.59
N PRO A 164 -27.95 -29.90 4.49
CA PRO A 164 -28.78 -29.29 5.52
C PRO A 164 -30.02 -28.63 4.91
N GLY A 165 -31.18 -29.24 5.12
CA GLY A 165 -32.48 -28.76 4.67
C GLY A 165 -33.06 -29.42 3.40
N ALA A 166 -32.29 -30.18 2.61
CA ALA A 166 -32.84 -30.90 1.46
C ALA A 166 -33.21 -32.35 1.83
N GLN A 167 -34.43 -32.79 1.49
CA GLN A 167 -34.89 -34.18 1.67
C GLN A 167 -34.96 -34.86 0.28
N PRO A 168 -33.94 -35.61 -0.15
CA PRO A 168 -33.97 -36.29 -1.44
C PRO A 168 -34.99 -37.44 -1.47
N GLY A 169 -35.49 -37.75 -2.66
CA GLY A 169 -36.43 -38.85 -2.89
C GLY A 169 -35.72 -40.18 -2.85
N ASN A 170 -36.34 -41.12 -2.14
CA ASN A 170 -35.70 -42.35 -1.70
C ASN A 170 -35.87 -43.50 -2.71
N ILE A 171 -35.19 -43.45 -3.86
CA ILE A 171 -35.13 -44.61 -4.77
C ILE A 171 -33.69 -44.81 -5.29
N ALA A 172 -33.03 -45.89 -4.83
CA ALA A 172 -31.68 -46.26 -5.24
C ALA A 172 -31.53 -46.48 -6.76
N THR A 173 -32.62 -46.78 -7.47
CA THR A 173 -32.64 -46.97 -8.92
C THR A 173 -32.85 -45.70 -9.74
N SER A 174 -32.95 -44.53 -9.11
CA SER A 174 -33.19 -43.24 -9.78
C SER A 174 -32.72 -42.10 -8.87
N PRO A 175 -31.40 -41.97 -8.64
CA PRO A 175 -30.87 -40.98 -7.73
C PRO A 175 -30.97 -39.58 -8.34
N ASN A 176 -31.18 -38.57 -7.51
CA ASN A 176 -31.00 -37.16 -7.86
C ASN A 176 -29.64 -36.61 -7.41
N TRP A 177 -28.80 -37.47 -6.84
CA TRP A 177 -27.51 -37.12 -6.24
C TRP A 177 -26.41 -38.10 -6.68
N ILE A 178 -25.25 -37.56 -7.07
CA ILE A 178 -24.06 -38.33 -7.43
C ILE A 178 -22.87 -37.75 -6.67
N LEU A 179 -22.21 -38.57 -5.85
CA LEU A 179 -20.92 -38.23 -5.27
C LEU A 179 -19.80 -38.78 -6.13
N LEU A 180 -18.78 -37.96 -6.32
CA LEU A 180 -17.61 -38.30 -7.14
C LEU A 180 -16.37 -38.26 -6.29
N ASP A 181 -15.78 -39.42 -6.04
CA ASP A 181 -14.59 -39.64 -5.21
C ASP A 181 -13.33 -39.90 -6.05
N GLY A 182 -12.14 -39.60 -5.52
CA GLY A 182 -10.87 -39.65 -6.26
C GLY A 182 -10.18 -38.30 -6.45
N THR A 183 -9.19 -38.24 -7.37
CA THR A 183 -8.35 -37.06 -7.58
C THR A 183 -8.45 -36.53 -9.01
N ILE A 184 -8.55 -35.21 -9.15
CA ILE A 184 -8.64 -34.53 -10.45
C ILE A 184 -7.49 -33.54 -10.54
N ALA A 185 -6.44 -33.91 -11.28
CA ALA A 185 -5.31 -33.03 -11.56
C ALA A 185 -5.76 -31.81 -12.41
N PRO A 186 -4.91 -30.78 -12.54
CA PRO A 186 -5.15 -29.72 -13.52
C PRO A 186 -5.25 -30.30 -14.94
N GLY A 187 -6.27 -29.89 -15.69
CA GLY A 187 -6.49 -30.39 -17.04
C GLY A 187 -7.94 -30.48 -17.46
N ASN A 188 -8.16 -31.14 -18.59
CA ASN A 188 -9.46 -31.28 -19.24
C ASN A 188 -9.94 -32.73 -19.11
N TYR A 189 -11.17 -32.90 -18.66
CA TYR A 189 -11.80 -34.18 -18.42
C TYR A 189 -13.12 -34.24 -19.14
N ASN A 190 -13.38 -35.34 -19.83
CA ASN A 190 -14.68 -35.60 -20.42
C ASN A 190 -15.41 -36.59 -19.50
N TRP A 191 -16.49 -36.11 -18.89
CA TRP A 191 -17.34 -36.84 -17.98
C TRP A 191 -18.70 -37.10 -18.63
N GLY A 192 -19.18 -38.32 -18.50
CA GLY A 192 -20.52 -38.70 -18.90
C GLY A 192 -20.65 -39.39 -20.25
N ASN A 193 -21.77 -40.09 -20.38
CA ASN A 193 -22.92 -39.74 -21.22
C ASN A 193 -24.17 -40.08 -20.39
N PHE A 194 -24.38 -39.36 -19.30
CA PHE A 194 -25.42 -39.73 -18.34
C PHE A 194 -26.78 -39.30 -18.88
N SER A 195 -27.75 -40.21 -18.82
CA SER A 195 -29.13 -39.86 -19.10
C SER A 195 -29.73 -39.23 -17.84
N PHE A 196 -30.45 -38.14 -18.00
CA PHE A 196 -31.38 -37.70 -16.97
C PHE A 196 -32.80 -37.76 -17.54
N HIS A 197 -33.74 -37.86 -16.62
CA HIS A 197 -35.14 -37.87 -16.96
C HIS A 197 -35.85 -36.90 -16.04
N ARG A 198 -36.53 -35.94 -16.67
CA ARG A 198 -37.55 -35.16 -16.03
C ARG A 198 -38.92 -35.59 -16.54
N ARG A 199 -39.85 -35.92 -15.65
CA ARG A 199 -41.26 -36.13 -15.98
C ARG A 199 -42.01 -34.81 -15.86
N ASP A 200 -42.84 -34.52 -16.85
CA ASP A 200 -43.75 -33.38 -16.90
C ASP A 200 -45.06 -33.72 -16.16
N LEU A 201 -45.57 -32.77 -15.35
CA LEU A 201 -46.84 -32.81 -14.62
C LEU A 201 -47.41 -31.38 -14.55
N GLU A 202 -48.74 -31.21 -14.60
CA GLU A 202 -49.46 -29.93 -14.52
C GLU A 202 -48.74 -28.81 -13.71
N GLY A 203 -48.01 -27.93 -14.40
CA GLY A 203 -47.37 -26.74 -13.83
C GLY A 203 -46.01 -26.40 -14.44
N SER A 204 -45.60 -25.13 -14.38
CA SER A 204 -44.23 -24.70 -14.70
C SER A 204 -43.28 -25.19 -13.62
N ASP A 205 -42.79 -26.40 -13.77
CA ASP A 205 -41.73 -26.91 -12.92
C ASP A 205 -40.37 -26.46 -13.51
N ASP A 206 -39.44 -25.99 -12.69
CA ASP A 206 -38.06 -25.74 -13.11
C ASP A 206 -37.18 -26.82 -12.50
N THR A 207 -36.12 -27.16 -13.20
CA THR A 207 -35.11 -28.09 -12.72
C THR A 207 -33.77 -27.39 -12.69
N THR A 208 -32.94 -27.73 -11.71
CA THR A 208 -31.56 -27.27 -11.71
C THR A 208 -30.60 -28.45 -11.71
N LEU A 209 -29.53 -28.34 -12.51
CA LEU A 209 -28.35 -29.19 -12.37
C LEU A 209 -27.29 -28.39 -11.64
N ASN A 210 -26.87 -28.89 -10.48
CA ASN A 210 -25.87 -28.26 -9.64
C ASN A 210 -24.60 -29.09 -9.65
N LEU A 211 -23.46 -28.42 -9.86
CA LEU A 211 -22.14 -28.97 -9.55
C LEU A 211 -21.62 -28.22 -8.32
N ILE A 212 -21.39 -28.98 -7.25
CA ILE A 212 -21.04 -28.46 -5.93
C ILE A 212 -19.65 -28.96 -5.56
N PHE A 213 -18.80 -28.04 -5.10
CA PHE A 213 -17.53 -28.34 -4.43
C PHE A 213 -17.67 -28.03 -2.94
N PHE A 214 -17.50 -29.03 -2.10
CA PHE A 214 -17.51 -28.85 -0.66
C PHE A 214 -16.09 -28.57 -0.14
N ASN A 215 -16.01 -28.06 1.09
CA ASN A 215 -14.77 -27.56 1.70
C ASN A 215 -13.61 -28.59 1.75
N GLY A 216 -13.88 -29.88 1.63
CA GLY A 216 -12.84 -30.93 1.59
C GLY A 216 -12.24 -31.20 0.21
N ALA A 217 -12.78 -30.61 -0.88
CA ALA A 217 -12.38 -30.94 -2.27
C ALA A 217 -11.00 -30.40 -2.64
N PHE A 218 -10.49 -29.48 -1.84
CA PHE A 218 -9.26 -28.76 -2.09
C PHE A 218 -8.32 -28.96 -0.92
N ASP A 219 -7.02 -29.09 -1.20
CA ASP A 219 -6.05 -28.90 -0.14
C ASP A 219 -6.13 -27.43 0.32
N ALA A 220 -6.29 -27.23 1.63
CA ALA A 220 -6.51 -25.90 2.19
C ALA A 220 -5.32 -24.95 1.92
N ASN A 221 -4.09 -25.47 1.87
CA ASN A 221 -2.90 -24.65 1.61
C ASN A 221 -2.79 -24.28 0.13
N GLU A 222 -3.06 -25.24 -0.76
CA GLU A 222 -3.09 -25.01 -2.21
C GLU A 222 -4.18 -23.97 -2.56
N LEU A 223 -5.38 -24.11 -1.97
CA LEU A 223 -6.48 -23.19 -2.16
C LEU A 223 -6.17 -21.78 -1.60
N ALA A 224 -5.54 -21.72 -0.43
CA ALA A 224 -5.09 -20.46 0.13
C ALA A 224 -4.10 -19.76 -0.82
N ALA A 225 -3.12 -20.48 -1.38
CA ALA A 225 -2.14 -19.91 -2.31
C ALA A 225 -2.78 -19.33 -3.59
N ILE A 226 -3.78 -20.02 -4.17
CA ILE A 226 -4.53 -19.50 -5.32
C ILE A 226 -5.29 -18.24 -4.91
N ARG A 227 -6.00 -18.28 -3.78
CA ARG A 227 -6.75 -17.12 -3.26
C ARG A 227 -5.85 -15.91 -3.09
N GLN A 228 -4.63 -16.10 -2.60
CA GLN A 228 -3.66 -15.01 -2.45
C GLN A 228 -3.31 -14.35 -3.80
N THR A 229 -3.04 -15.17 -4.82
CA THR A 229 -2.72 -14.65 -6.15
C THR A 229 -3.92 -13.92 -6.76
N TRP A 230 -5.12 -14.46 -6.56
CA TRP A 230 -6.36 -13.87 -7.05
C TRP A 230 -6.64 -12.50 -6.41
N LYS A 231 -6.45 -12.38 -5.09
CA LYS A 231 -6.65 -11.13 -4.32
C LYS A 231 -5.78 -9.96 -4.79
N LEU A 232 -4.64 -10.20 -5.44
CA LEU A 232 -3.82 -9.12 -6.03
C LEU A 232 -4.58 -8.35 -7.12
N SER A 233 -5.47 -9.03 -7.84
CA SER A 233 -6.34 -8.44 -8.86
C SER A 233 -7.77 -8.14 -8.37
N HIS A 234 -8.13 -8.70 -7.20
CA HIS A 234 -9.43 -8.55 -6.55
C HIS A 234 -9.25 -8.22 -5.07
N PRO A 235 -8.81 -7.00 -4.72
CA PRO A 235 -8.56 -6.62 -3.33
C PRO A 235 -9.84 -6.73 -2.48
N ASP A 236 -9.69 -7.13 -1.22
CA ASP A 236 -10.77 -7.22 -0.22
C ASP A 236 -11.42 -5.86 0.06
N GLY A 237 -10.74 -4.75 -0.25
CA GLY A 237 -11.32 -3.42 -0.19
C GLY A 237 -10.43 -2.30 -0.71
N VAL A 238 -10.95 -1.07 -0.63
CA VAL A 238 -10.22 0.17 -0.90
C VAL A 238 -10.00 0.89 0.43
N LEU A 239 -8.73 1.09 0.82
CA LEU A 239 -8.36 1.80 2.03
C LEU A 239 -8.22 3.30 1.76
N GLY A 240 -9.00 4.12 2.46
CA GLY A 240 -8.88 5.58 2.39
C GLY A 240 -7.69 6.10 3.22
N ILE A 241 -7.13 7.23 2.81
CA ILE A 241 -6.10 7.94 3.60
C ILE A 241 -6.79 8.86 4.61
N GLY A 242 -6.52 8.69 5.91
CA GLY A 242 -7.02 9.53 6.99
C GLY A 242 -7.33 8.75 8.26
N ALA A 243 -7.29 9.42 9.42
CA ALA A 243 -7.45 8.77 10.72
C ALA A 243 -8.82 8.10 10.93
N SER A 244 -9.86 8.55 10.20
CA SER A 244 -11.21 7.97 10.25
C SER A 244 -11.47 6.90 9.20
N SER A 245 -10.48 6.57 8.36
CA SER A 245 -10.62 5.66 7.22
C SER A 245 -10.16 4.24 7.52
N ALA A 246 -9.91 3.92 8.79
CA ALA A 246 -9.47 2.59 9.20
C ALA A 246 -10.54 1.53 8.91
N ILE A 247 -10.10 0.35 8.45
CA ILE A 247 -10.95 -0.80 8.17
C ILE A 247 -10.74 -1.86 9.25
N GLN A 248 -11.83 -2.51 9.68
CA GLN A 248 -11.79 -3.70 10.52
C GLN A 248 -11.79 -4.94 9.64
N GLY A 249 -10.89 -5.87 9.93
CA GLY A 249 -10.79 -7.15 9.23
C GLY A 249 -10.37 -8.27 10.16
N SER A 250 -10.21 -9.48 9.62
CA SER A 250 -9.78 -10.64 10.39
C SER A 250 -9.05 -11.67 9.55
N VAL A 251 -7.87 -12.07 10.03
CA VAL A 251 -7.15 -13.23 9.50
C VAL A 251 -7.85 -14.48 9.98
N SER A 252 -8.59 -15.13 9.09
CA SER A 252 -9.56 -16.18 9.46
C SER A 252 -8.96 -17.59 9.45
N ALA A 253 -7.79 -17.76 8.85
CA ALA A 253 -7.05 -19.02 8.79
C ALA A 253 -5.53 -18.77 8.75
N ALA A 254 -4.75 -19.81 9.10
CA ALA A 254 -3.30 -19.72 9.00
C ALA A 254 -2.86 -19.43 7.56
N LEU A 255 -1.86 -18.55 7.39
CA LEU A 255 -1.32 -18.11 6.08
C LEU A 255 -2.33 -17.36 5.18
N GLU A 256 -3.53 -17.10 5.68
CA GLU A 256 -4.49 -16.23 5.03
C GLU A 256 -4.06 -14.77 5.21
N LYS A 257 -4.44 -13.95 4.23
CA LYS A 257 -4.02 -12.55 4.11
C LYS A 257 -5.13 -11.80 3.41
N ASP A 258 -5.37 -10.59 3.88
CA ASP A 258 -6.28 -9.64 3.26
C ASP A 258 -5.49 -8.59 2.49
N ILE A 259 -5.98 -8.18 1.33
CA ILE A 259 -5.33 -7.20 0.45
C ILE A 259 -6.24 -6.00 0.28
N TYR A 260 -5.73 -4.81 0.59
CA TYR A 260 -6.42 -3.55 0.43
C TYR A 260 -5.71 -2.68 -0.60
N SER A 261 -6.47 -2.10 -1.53
CA SER A 261 -5.93 -1.15 -2.51
C SER A 261 -6.01 0.29 -2.00
N LEU A 262 -5.06 1.12 -2.40
CA LEU A 262 -5.03 2.55 -2.08
C LEU A 262 -4.24 3.32 -3.14
N ASN A 263 -4.52 4.62 -3.27
CA ASN A 263 -3.78 5.49 -4.17
C ASN A 263 -2.83 6.39 -3.37
N LEU A 264 -1.55 6.38 -3.74
CA LEU A 264 -0.52 7.22 -3.13
C LEU A 264 -0.08 8.31 -4.10
N ILE A 265 0.45 9.41 -3.54
CA ILE A 265 0.96 10.55 -4.30
C ILE A 265 2.48 10.56 -4.19
N GLN A 266 3.17 10.72 -5.32
CA GLN A 266 4.63 10.81 -5.37
C GLN A 266 5.18 11.85 -4.38
N GLY A 267 6.21 11.47 -3.64
CA GLY A 267 6.91 12.32 -2.68
C GLY A 267 6.19 12.51 -1.34
N GLN A 268 4.93 12.10 -1.21
CA GLN A 268 4.20 12.15 0.07
C GLN A 268 4.58 10.95 0.94
N ALA A 269 4.87 11.21 2.21
CA ALA A 269 5.07 10.18 3.22
C ALA A 269 3.73 9.79 3.87
N TYR A 270 3.60 8.49 4.13
CA TYR A 270 2.42 7.87 4.73
C TYR A 270 2.84 6.94 5.87
N LYS A 271 1.96 6.79 6.85
CA LYS A 271 2.08 5.80 7.91
C LYS A 271 0.93 4.81 7.76
N PHE A 272 1.29 3.54 7.61
CA PHE A 272 0.38 2.41 7.57
C PHE A 272 0.50 1.65 8.88
N GLU A 273 -0.63 1.30 9.48
CA GLU A 273 -0.67 0.58 10.76
C GLU A 273 -1.61 -0.61 10.66
N LEU A 274 -1.16 -1.75 11.18
CA LEU A 274 -1.95 -2.96 11.34
C LEU A 274 -1.94 -3.37 12.81
N ILE A 275 -3.09 -3.22 13.46
CA ILE A 275 -3.22 -3.41 14.91
C ILE A 275 -4.10 -4.63 15.16
N GLY A 276 -3.57 -5.65 15.82
CA GLY A 276 -4.32 -6.82 16.25
C GLY A 276 -5.30 -6.44 17.37
N THR A 277 -6.58 -6.76 17.17
CA THR A 277 -7.65 -6.46 18.14
C THR A 277 -8.14 -7.69 18.89
N SER A 278 -7.72 -8.89 18.49
CA SER A 278 -7.94 -10.14 19.24
C SER A 278 -6.72 -11.07 19.21
N ALA A 279 -6.37 -11.66 20.34
CA ALA A 279 -5.37 -12.72 20.41
C ALA A 279 -5.87 -14.03 19.74
N PRO A 280 -4.98 -14.89 19.21
CA PRO A 280 -3.51 -14.83 19.27
C PRO A 280 -2.84 -14.16 18.07
N LEU A 281 -3.53 -13.27 17.34
CA LEU A 281 -2.97 -12.63 16.14
C LEU A 281 -1.65 -11.92 16.48
N ASP A 282 -0.64 -12.19 15.65
CA ASP A 282 0.64 -11.47 15.58
C ASP A 282 0.68 -10.77 14.20
N PRO A 283 0.20 -9.52 14.11
CA PRO A 283 0.02 -8.81 12.84
C PRO A 283 1.27 -8.72 11.98
N VAL A 284 1.11 -8.99 10.68
CA VAL A 284 2.14 -8.78 9.64
C VAL A 284 1.58 -7.87 8.56
N LEU A 285 2.30 -6.79 8.26
CA LEU A 285 1.92 -5.82 7.22
C LEU A 285 2.96 -5.79 6.10
N ARG A 286 2.50 -5.83 4.86
CA ARG A 286 3.33 -5.60 3.67
C ARG A 286 2.74 -4.49 2.81
N LEU A 287 3.61 -3.65 2.27
CA LEU A 287 3.27 -2.74 1.20
C LEU A 287 3.79 -3.32 -0.11
N LEU A 288 2.93 -3.40 -1.12
CA LEU A 288 3.25 -3.93 -2.45
C LEU A 288 3.01 -2.86 -3.52
N ASP A 289 3.73 -2.96 -4.64
CA ASP A 289 3.38 -2.23 -5.86
C ASP A 289 2.14 -2.85 -6.55
N SER A 290 1.69 -2.24 -7.65
CA SER A 290 0.55 -2.73 -8.43
C SER A 290 0.75 -4.09 -9.10
N ALA A 291 2.00 -4.59 -9.17
CA ALA A 291 2.33 -5.92 -9.69
C ALA A 291 2.46 -6.98 -8.57
N GLY A 292 2.28 -6.58 -7.31
CA GLY A 292 2.42 -7.45 -6.14
C GLY A 292 3.85 -7.58 -5.62
N THR A 293 4.81 -6.78 -6.13
CA THR A 293 6.18 -6.76 -5.61
C THR A 293 6.22 -6.09 -4.25
N GLN A 294 6.82 -6.74 -3.25
CA GLN A 294 6.96 -6.15 -1.91
C GLN A 294 7.92 -4.96 -1.93
N LEU A 295 7.44 -3.81 -1.47
CA LEU A 295 8.19 -2.56 -1.33
C LEU A 295 8.62 -2.32 0.13
N ALA A 296 7.79 -2.70 1.08
CA ALA A 296 8.10 -2.62 2.50
C ALA A 296 7.38 -3.74 3.28
N PHE A 297 7.91 -4.06 4.45
CA PHE A 297 7.40 -5.10 5.34
C PHE A 297 7.64 -4.67 6.77
N ASP A 298 6.68 -4.96 7.64
CA ASP A 298 6.87 -4.89 9.08
C ASP A 298 5.96 -5.89 9.81
N ASP A 299 6.42 -6.40 10.94
CA ASP A 299 5.69 -7.33 11.82
C ASP A 299 5.78 -6.95 13.31
N ASN A 300 6.53 -5.91 13.69
CA ASN A 300 6.65 -5.50 15.10
C ASN A 300 6.99 -4.02 15.36
N GLY A 301 6.96 -3.15 14.35
CA GLY A 301 7.31 -1.73 14.44
C GLY A 301 6.25 -0.82 15.07
N GLY A 302 5.00 -1.30 15.29
CA GLY A 302 3.89 -0.51 15.85
C GLY A 302 3.78 -0.49 17.39
N GLY A 303 4.71 -1.13 18.09
CA GLY A 303 4.66 -1.37 19.54
C GLY A 303 3.83 -2.63 19.89
N ASN A 304 4.36 -3.45 20.81
CA ASN A 304 3.96 -4.85 21.02
C ASN A 304 4.18 -5.70 19.75
N VAL A 305 3.19 -6.51 19.35
CA VAL A 305 3.20 -7.37 18.14
C VAL A 305 2.58 -6.68 16.91
N ASN A 306 2.23 -5.39 16.99
CA ASN A 306 1.56 -4.70 15.88
C ASN A 306 2.57 -4.22 14.83
N SER A 307 2.10 -4.06 13.59
CA SER A 307 2.94 -3.60 12.47
C SER A 307 2.70 -2.11 12.15
N GLN A 308 3.77 -1.43 11.76
CA GLN A 308 3.79 -0.06 11.26
C GLN A 308 4.81 0.10 10.13
N ILE A 309 4.36 0.66 8.99
CA ILE A 309 5.23 1.02 7.88
C ILE A 309 5.15 2.53 7.67
N ILE A 310 6.31 3.20 7.62
CA ILE A 310 6.44 4.57 7.11
C ILE A 310 7.01 4.49 5.69
N PHE A 311 6.31 5.11 4.73
CA PHE A 311 6.68 5.00 3.32
C PHE A 311 6.47 6.31 2.57
N THR A 312 7.48 6.74 1.83
CA THR A 312 7.41 7.85 0.88
C THR A 312 7.20 7.31 -0.51
N ALA A 313 6.08 7.65 -1.15
CA ALA A 313 5.76 7.05 -2.44
C ALA A 313 6.70 7.53 -3.56
N PRO A 314 7.40 6.63 -4.28
CA PRO A 314 8.31 7.03 -5.36
C PRO A 314 7.55 7.47 -6.62
N ALA A 315 6.29 7.09 -6.77
CA ALA A 315 5.43 7.45 -7.88
C ALA A 315 3.97 7.61 -7.42
N THR A 316 3.19 8.39 -8.18
CA THR A 316 1.74 8.49 -7.97
C THR A 316 1.06 7.30 -8.63
N GLY A 317 0.18 6.60 -7.92
CA GLY A 317 -0.52 5.46 -8.49
C GLY A 317 -1.12 4.52 -7.44
N PRO A 318 -1.65 3.37 -7.91
CA PRO A 318 -2.19 2.35 -7.04
C PRO A 318 -1.08 1.55 -6.37
N TYR A 319 -1.28 1.28 -5.08
CA TYR A 319 -0.48 0.39 -4.25
C TYR A 319 -1.41 -0.59 -3.55
N LEU A 320 -0.84 -1.65 -2.97
CA LEU A 320 -1.57 -2.66 -2.20
C LEU A 320 -0.98 -2.77 -0.80
N LEU A 321 -1.83 -2.91 0.21
CA LEU A 321 -1.45 -3.29 1.56
C LEU A 321 -1.96 -4.70 1.84
N GLU A 322 -1.06 -5.60 2.19
CA GLU A 322 -1.37 -6.97 2.59
C GLU A 322 -1.30 -7.07 4.11
N ALA A 323 -2.40 -7.46 4.74
CA ALA A 323 -2.53 -7.75 6.16
C ALA A 323 -2.58 -9.26 6.39
N GLY A 324 -1.75 -9.77 7.30
CA GLY A 324 -1.74 -11.19 7.66
C GLY A 324 -1.34 -11.42 9.11
N GLY A 325 -1.17 -12.69 9.47
CA GLY A 325 -0.58 -13.11 10.75
C GLY A 325 0.81 -13.70 10.57
N PHE A 326 1.69 -13.51 11.56
CA PHE A 326 2.99 -14.17 11.62
C PHE A 326 2.78 -15.67 11.78
N LEU A 327 3.45 -16.46 10.95
CA LEU A 327 3.27 -17.92 10.84
C LEU A 327 1.79 -18.33 10.67
N ASN A 328 1.18 -18.88 11.72
CA ASN A 328 -0.17 -19.42 11.73
C ASN A 328 -1.09 -18.68 12.71
N THR A 329 -0.68 -17.51 13.20
CA THR A 329 -1.53 -16.69 14.06
C THR A 329 -2.75 -16.17 13.29
N THR A 330 -3.88 -16.07 13.98
CA THR A 330 -5.18 -15.67 13.41
C THR A 330 -5.89 -14.74 14.39
N GLY A 331 -6.83 -13.95 13.90
CA GLY A 331 -7.61 -13.02 14.73
C GLY A 331 -8.05 -11.77 13.98
N SER A 332 -8.79 -10.92 14.67
CA SER A 332 -9.28 -9.63 14.18
C SER A 332 -8.20 -8.54 14.28
N TYR A 333 -8.26 -7.56 13.38
CA TYR A 333 -7.36 -6.42 13.33
C TYR A 333 -8.05 -5.13 12.86
N THR A 334 -7.39 -3.99 13.03
CA THR A 334 -7.67 -2.76 12.29
C THR A 334 -6.48 -2.38 11.41
N ILE A 335 -6.74 -2.07 10.15
CA ILE A 335 -5.76 -1.54 9.21
C ILE A 335 -6.07 -0.06 8.92
N SER A 336 -5.04 0.78 8.89
CA SER A 336 -5.21 2.21 8.60
C SER A 336 -4.05 2.78 7.80
N ALA A 337 -4.34 3.86 7.07
CA ALA A 337 -3.37 4.64 6.34
C ALA A 337 -3.57 6.13 6.67
N THR A 338 -2.51 6.82 7.07
CA THR A 338 -2.54 8.25 7.39
C THR A 338 -1.42 8.98 6.68
N ASN A 339 -1.63 10.26 6.38
CA ASN A 339 -0.51 11.12 5.99
C ASN A 339 0.48 11.15 7.15
N TYR A 340 1.75 10.90 6.86
CA TYR A 340 2.81 10.98 7.84
C TYR A 340 3.68 12.18 7.54
N GLN A 341 3.87 13.00 8.57
CA GLN A 341 4.92 14.00 8.57
C GLN A 341 6.15 13.29 9.12
N ILE A 342 7.22 13.22 8.34
CA ILE A 342 8.49 12.67 8.82
C ILE A 342 9.02 13.65 9.87
N VAL A 343 8.77 13.34 11.14
CA VAL A 343 9.43 14.00 12.27
C VAL A 343 10.70 13.22 12.52
N VAL A 344 11.82 13.70 11.97
CA VAL A 344 13.11 13.01 12.05
C VAL A 344 13.57 12.96 13.52
N SER A 345 13.54 11.78 14.14
CA SER A 345 14.05 11.49 15.49
C SER A 345 15.26 10.55 15.47
N GLN A 346 16.26 10.89 14.68
CA GLN A 346 17.68 10.57 14.91
C GLN A 346 18.36 11.94 15.04
N PRO A 347 19.45 12.13 15.81
CA PRO A 347 20.32 13.27 15.52
C PRO A 347 20.72 13.05 14.07
N SER A 348 20.20 13.86 13.14
CA SER A 348 20.67 13.74 11.78
C SER A 348 22.16 14.02 11.87
N ALA A 349 22.99 13.20 11.22
CA ALA A 349 24.43 13.40 11.27
C ALA A 349 24.86 14.81 10.78
N PHE A 350 23.91 15.57 10.22
CA PHE A 350 24.03 16.92 9.70
C PHE A 350 23.24 17.99 10.47
N GLY A 351 22.58 17.67 11.59
CA GLY A 351 21.70 18.63 12.27
C GLY A 351 20.50 18.05 13.02
N HIS A 352 19.60 18.92 13.46
CA HIS A 352 18.40 18.57 14.22
C HIS A 352 17.20 19.43 13.84
N PHE A 353 15.99 18.99 14.16
CA PHE A 353 14.78 19.80 13.96
C PHE A 353 14.42 20.58 15.22
N ALA A 354 14.36 21.91 15.12
CA ALA A 354 13.77 22.76 16.12
C ALA A 354 12.24 22.75 16.01
N THR A 355 11.58 22.33 17.10
CA THR A 355 10.12 22.19 17.19
C THR A 355 9.49 23.19 18.16
N ASN A 356 10.28 24.12 18.69
CA ASN A 356 9.84 25.23 19.52
C ASN A 356 10.97 26.27 19.65
N ALA A 357 10.64 27.40 20.26
CA ALA A 357 11.57 28.52 20.49
C ALA A 357 12.52 28.36 21.68
N ALA A 358 12.53 27.21 22.39
CA ALA A 358 13.41 27.03 23.54
C ALA A 358 14.85 26.68 23.12
N GLY A 359 15.01 25.93 22.03
CA GLY A 359 16.32 25.57 21.47
C GLY A 359 16.92 26.67 20.59
N VAL A 360 18.23 26.59 20.35
CA VAL A 360 19.01 27.62 19.64
C VAL A 360 18.44 27.95 18.25
N GLY A 361 18.12 26.95 17.42
CA GLY A 361 17.55 27.21 16.10
C GLY A 361 16.16 27.83 16.13
N GLY A 362 15.35 27.49 17.15
CA GLY A 362 14.06 28.13 17.37
C GLY A 362 14.18 29.59 17.80
N GLN A 363 15.17 29.91 18.64
CA GLN A 363 15.47 31.29 19.04
C GLN A 363 15.93 32.13 17.85
N VAL A 364 16.81 31.59 17.01
CA VAL A 364 17.25 32.26 15.77
C VAL A 364 16.06 32.52 14.86
N TYR A 365 15.25 31.50 14.57
CA TYR A 365 14.09 31.63 13.69
C TYR A 365 13.14 32.74 14.15
N VAL A 366 12.79 32.74 15.43
CA VAL A 366 11.85 33.68 16.05
C VAL A 366 12.38 35.12 16.01
N LEU A 367 13.70 35.31 16.16
CA LEU A 367 14.33 36.63 16.01
C LEU A 367 14.32 37.12 14.56
N TYR A 368 14.57 36.25 13.59
CA TYR A 368 14.46 36.58 12.16
C TYR A 368 13.04 36.99 11.81
N ASP A 369 12.06 36.18 12.18
CA ASP A 369 10.66 36.44 11.88
C ASP A 369 10.19 37.74 12.55
N GLY A 370 10.42 37.89 13.85
CA GLY A 370 9.88 39.01 14.59
C GLY A 370 10.62 40.34 14.40
N LEU A 371 11.94 40.34 14.14
CA LEU A 371 12.72 41.57 13.96
C LEU A 371 12.94 41.94 12.50
N LEU A 372 13.08 40.95 11.61
CA LEU A 372 13.38 41.17 10.18
C LEU A 372 12.16 40.88 9.29
N GLY A 373 11.15 40.15 9.78
CA GLY A 373 9.90 39.88 9.08
C GLY A 373 10.01 38.81 8.00
N ARG A 374 10.93 37.87 8.17
CA ARG A 374 11.16 36.73 7.26
C ARG A 374 11.77 35.56 8.02
N ALA A 375 11.63 34.36 7.46
CA ALA A 375 12.41 33.21 7.90
C ALA A 375 13.92 33.41 7.64
N PRO A 376 14.80 32.80 8.46
CA PRO A 376 16.22 32.70 8.11
C PRO A 376 16.40 31.87 6.84
N ASP A 377 17.41 32.22 6.04
CA ASP A 377 17.98 31.25 5.12
C ASP A 377 18.83 30.22 5.90
N ALA A 378 19.13 29.09 5.26
CA ALA A 378 19.78 27.96 5.92
C ALA A 378 21.17 28.28 6.47
N LEU A 379 21.99 29.03 5.72
CA LEU A 379 23.33 29.41 6.15
C LEU A 379 23.28 30.43 7.29
N GLY A 380 22.32 31.35 7.24
CA GLY A 380 22.03 32.27 8.33
C GLY A 380 21.59 31.53 9.59
N LEU A 381 20.74 30.51 9.46
CA LEU A 381 20.30 29.68 10.58
C LEU A 381 21.46 28.88 11.19
N GLU A 382 22.25 28.19 10.38
CA GLU A 382 23.47 27.46 10.78
C GLU A 382 24.42 28.39 11.56
N TYR A 383 24.77 29.54 10.96
CA TYR A 383 25.73 30.47 11.52
C TYR A 383 25.32 31.04 12.88
N TRP A 384 24.05 31.42 13.04
CA TRP A 384 23.59 31.99 14.31
C TRP A 384 23.30 30.92 15.35
N ALA A 385 22.84 29.72 14.96
CA ALA A 385 22.63 28.62 15.89
C ALA A 385 23.96 28.22 16.55
N ASP A 386 25.03 28.04 15.78
CA ASP A 386 26.37 27.74 16.29
C ASP A 386 26.87 28.81 17.28
N ARG A 387 26.67 30.10 16.98
CA ARG A 387 27.06 31.17 17.92
C ARG A 387 26.28 31.14 19.23
N LEU A 388 25.00 30.77 19.18
CA LEU A 388 24.17 30.63 20.38
C LEU A 388 24.63 29.44 21.23
N GLU A 389 24.98 28.32 20.59
CA GLU A 389 25.58 27.15 21.26
C GLU A 389 26.91 27.51 21.95
N HIS A 390 27.68 28.42 21.34
CA HIS A 390 28.95 28.93 21.87
C HIS A 390 28.80 30.19 22.75
N GLY A 391 27.60 30.49 23.24
CA GLY A 391 27.38 31.43 24.34
C GLY A 391 26.94 32.85 23.96
N VAL A 392 26.66 33.13 22.68
CA VAL A 392 25.92 34.35 22.29
C VAL A 392 24.48 34.22 22.80
N THR A 393 23.96 35.25 23.47
CA THR A 393 22.57 35.20 23.95
C THR A 393 21.59 35.59 22.84
N ALA A 394 20.36 35.08 22.89
CA ALA A 394 19.28 35.51 21.98
C ALA A 394 19.03 37.03 22.02
N ARG A 395 19.25 37.65 23.18
CA ARG A 395 19.19 39.12 23.34
C ARG A 395 20.30 39.80 22.54
N ASP A 396 21.54 39.35 22.67
CA ASP A 396 22.67 39.94 21.95
C ASP A 396 22.53 39.73 20.44
N LEU A 397 22.06 38.55 20.01
CA LEU A 397 21.72 38.29 18.61
C LEU A 397 20.63 39.25 18.11
N GLY A 398 19.54 39.42 18.85
CA GLY A 398 18.50 40.36 18.47
C GLY A 398 19.00 41.80 18.41
N GLN A 399 19.93 42.20 19.28
CA GLN A 399 20.59 43.49 19.21
C GLN A 399 21.41 43.63 17.92
N LEU A 400 22.19 42.60 17.55
CA LEU A 400 22.92 42.55 16.28
C LEU A 400 21.98 42.66 15.07
N PHE A 401 20.79 42.05 15.12
CA PHE A 401 19.79 42.17 14.06
C PHE A 401 19.24 43.58 13.96
N LEU A 402 18.91 44.23 15.08
CA LEU A 402 18.47 45.62 15.08
C LEU A 402 19.55 46.57 14.56
N ASP A 403 20.83 46.30 14.83
CA ASP A 403 21.96 47.12 14.38
C ASP A 403 22.39 46.81 12.93
N SER A 404 21.92 45.70 12.35
CA SER A 404 22.22 45.33 10.98
C SER A 404 21.61 46.31 9.96
N PRO A 405 22.15 46.41 8.73
CA PRO A 405 21.55 47.25 7.68
C PRO A 405 20.07 46.93 7.43
N GLU A 406 19.67 45.66 7.53
CA GLU A 406 18.28 45.22 7.36
C GLU A 406 17.39 45.70 8.52
N GLY A 407 17.85 45.52 9.76
CA GLY A 407 17.14 46.00 10.95
C GLY A 407 17.03 47.53 10.99
N GLN A 408 18.08 48.25 10.62
CA GLN A 408 18.07 49.70 10.53
C GLN A 408 17.13 50.20 9.44
N ALA A 409 17.08 49.54 8.28
CA ALA A 409 16.12 49.86 7.22
C ALA A 409 14.67 49.66 7.68
N ARG A 410 14.43 48.64 8.51
CA ARG A 410 13.09 48.27 8.99
C ARG A 410 12.61 49.11 10.17
N ALA A 411 13.50 49.39 11.13
CA ALA A 411 13.12 49.96 12.43
C ALA A 411 13.98 51.15 12.88
N GLY A 412 15.13 51.40 12.25
CA GLY A 412 16.13 52.37 12.73
C GLY A 412 15.61 53.81 12.78
N ALA A 413 14.85 54.23 11.76
CA ALA A 413 14.31 55.60 11.66
C ALA A 413 12.99 55.81 12.43
N LEU A 414 12.35 54.75 12.90
CA LEU A 414 11.04 54.84 13.56
C LEU A 414 11.15 55.52 14.92
N GLY A 415 10.16 56.34 15.30
CA GLY A 415 9.99 56.79 16.67
C GLY A 415 9.56 55.63 17.59
N ASN A 416 9.65 55.82 18.92
CA ASN A 416 9.34 54.76 19.89
C ASN A 416 7.94 54.17 19.73
N ARG A 417 6.91 55.02 19.51
CA ARG A 417 5.53 54.55 19.32
C ARG A 417 5.35 53.77 18.01
N GLU A 418 5.98 54.23 16.94
CA GLU A 418 5.92 53.59 15.62
C GLU A 418 6.65 52.25 15.63
N PHE A 419 7.79 52.17 16.31
CA PHE A 419 8.53 50.92 16.52
C PHE A 419 7.68 49.89 17.29
N VAL A 420 7.00 50.29 18.37
CA VAL A 420 6.08 49.40 19.09
C VAL A 420 4.93 48.95 18.18
N GLY A 421 4.31 49.86 17.43
CA GLY A 421 3.27 49.51 16.46
C GLY A 421 3.74 48.51 15.40
N GLN A 422 4.98 48.66 14.91
CA GLN A 422 5.59 47.71 13.99
C GLN A 422 5.78 46.32 14.61
N LEU A 423 6.18 46.23 15.88
CA LEU A 423 6.32 44.94 16.57
C LEU A 423 4.98 44.22 16.68
N TYR A 424 3.90 44.92 17.03
CA TYR A 424 2.54 44.36 17.03
C TYR A 424 2.16 43.77 15.66
N GLN A 425 2.46 44.47 14.58
CA GLN A 425 2.17 43.98 13.23
C GLN A 425 3.06 42.81 12.80
N ALA A 426 4.36 42.90 13.09
CA ALA A 426 5.34 41.91 12.67
C ALA A 426 5.16 40.58 13.41
N THR A 427 4.92 40.60 14.72
CA THR A 427 4.88 39.38 15.54
C THR A 427 3.45 38.91 15.85
N LEU A 428 2.51 39.84 16.07
CA LEU A 428 1.16 39.50 16.52
C LEU A 428 0.13 39.55 15.39
N HIS A 429 0.52 40.04 14.20
CA HIS A 429 -0.34 40.19 13.02
C HIS A 429 -1.64 40.98 13.31
N ARG A 430 -1.55 41.96 14.20
CA ARG A 430 -2.68 42.83 14.56
C ARG A 430 -2.22 44.22 14.93
N GLU A 431 -3.16 45.15 14.88
CA GLU A 431 -2.96 46.49 15.45
C GLU A 431 -2.85 46.44 16.97
N ALA A 432 -2.05 47.35 17.51
CA ALA A 432 -1.94 47.53 18.94
C ALA A 432 -3.24 48.09 19.52
N ASP A 433 -3.70 47.58 20.65
CA ASP A 433 -4.71 48.26 21.44
C ASP A 433 -4.09 49.50 22.10
N THR A 434 -4.92 50.51 22.41
CA THR A 434 -4.45 51.78 22.97
C THR A 434 -3.65 51.59 24.25
N GLY A 435 -4.08 50.69 25.14
CA GLY A 435 -3.45 50.46 26.44
C GLY A 435 -2.07 49.81 26.31
N GLY A 436 -1.96 48.76 25.49
CA GLY A 436 -0.70 48.08 25.20
C GLY A 436 0.31 48.98 24.49
N LEU A 437 -0.14 49.73 23.48
CA LEU A 437 0.71 50.67 22.75
C LEU A 437 1.28 51.75 23.68
N ASP A 438 0.45 52.32 24.56
CA ASP A 438 0.88 53.34 25.53
C ASP A 438 1.85 52.78 26.57
N TYR A 439 1.61 51.57 27.08
CA TYR A 439 2.49 50.92 28.05
C TYR A 439 3.90 50.69 27.50
N TRP A 440 4.02 50.04 26.35
CA TRP A 440 5.32 49.70 25.75
C TRP A 440 6.07 50.93 25.24
N THR A 441 5.34 51.91 24.67
CA THR A 441 5.92 53.21 24.31
C THR A 441 6.49 53.92 25.54
N GLY A 442 5.78 53.84 26.68
CA GLY A 442 6.23 54.37 27.96
C GLY A 442 7.55 53.75 28.44
N GLN A 443 7.73 52.43 28.27
CA GLN A 443 8.98 51.75 28.62
C GLN A 443 10.18 52.29 27.82
N LEU A 444 10.02 52.45 26.50
CA LEU A 444 11.08 53.02 25.65
C LEU A 444 11.37 54.49 26.00
N ASN A 445 10.33 55.27 26.28
CA ASN A 445 10.50 56.68 26.68
C ASN A 445 11.17 56.83 28.06
N ALA A 446 11.04 55.82 28.93
CA ALA A 446 11.72 55.74 30.21
C ALA A 446 13.18 55.25 30.11
N GLY A 447 13.65 54.92 28.90
CA GLY A 447 15.05 54.54 28.63
C GLY A 447 15.30 53.04 28.49
N ALA A 448 14.26 52.20 28.40
CA ALA A 448 14.44 50.79 28.06
C ALA A 448 15.07 50.64 26.66
N ALA A 449 15.94 49.65 26.48
CA ALA A 449 16.52 49.37 25.18
C ALA A 449 15.45 48.81 24.22
N ARG A 450 15.56 49.13 22.93
CA ARG A 450 14.63 48.61 21.92
C ARG A 450 14.59 47.09 21.87
N ILE A 451 15.74 46.44 22.04
CA ILE A 451 15.81 44.97 22.08
C ILE A 451 15.07 44.38 23.29
N ASP A 452 15.02 45.05 24.44
CA ASP A 452 14.31 44.56 25.62
C ASP A 452 12.81 44.55 25.39
N VAL A 453 12.28 45.63 24.78
CA VAL A 453 10.88 45.70 24.38
C VAL A 453 10.59 44.70 23.28
N ALA A 454 11.43 44.64 22.23
CA ALA A 454 11.23 43.72 21.12
C ALA A 454 11.25 42.25 21.56
N SER A 455 12.16 41.86 22.47
CA SER A 455 12.21 40.50 23.02
C SER A 455 10.89 40.10 23.70
N GLY A 456 10.21 41.05 24.35
CA GLY A 456 8.89 40.82 24.95
C GLY A 456 7.79 40.50 23.94
N PHE A 457 7.90 40.99 22.70
CA PHE A 457 6.98 40.68 21.60
C PHE A 457 7.39 39.39 20.87
N VAL A 458 8.67 39.30 20.55
CA VAL A 458 9.29 38.22 19.77
C VAL A 458 9.17 36.88 20.51
N PHE A 459 9.36 36.85 21.83
CA PHE A 459 9.19 35.61 22.62
C PHE A 459 7.84 35.54 23.33
N SER A 460 6.87 36.38 22.93
CA SER A 460 5.52 36.34 23.51
C SER A 460 4.78 35.04 23.16
N ALA A 461 3.91 34.58 24.06
CA ALA A 461 3.09 33.40 23.81
C ALA A 461 2.19 33.54 22.57
N GLU A 462 1.77 34.77 22.24
CA GLU A 462 0.93 35.04 21.06
C GLU A 462 1.74 34.89 19.76
N HIS A 463 2.95 35.46 19.68
CA HIS A 463 3.83 35.25 18.53
C HIS A 463 4.24 33.78 18.36
N LEU A 464 4.61 33.11 19.46
CA LEU A 464 4.94 31.69 19.42
C LEU A 464 3.73 30.83 19.01
N GLY A 465 2.51 31.26 19.35
CA GLY A 465 1.27 30.66 18.87
C GLY A 465 1.09 30.80 17.35
N ASN A 466 1.40 31.97 16.79
CA ASN A 466 1.38 32.22 15.35
C ASN A 466 2.41 31.36 14.60
N LEU A 467 3.56 31.09 15.21
CA LEU A 467 4.62 30.25 14.64
C LEU A 467 4.43 28.74 14.87
N LYS A 468 3.36 28.33 15.55
CA LYS A 468 3.09 26.91 15.79
C LYS A 468 3.08 26.05 14.51
N PRO A 469 2.45 26.46 13.39
CA PRO A 469 2.48 25.68 12.15
C PRO A 469 3.90 25.47 11.59
N VAL A 470 4.78 26.47 11.75
CA VAL A 470 6.19 26.37 11.34
C VAL A 470 6.92 25.34 12.20
N PHE A 471 6.75 25.43 13.52
CA PHE A 471 7.41 24.51 14.45
C PHE A 471 6.83 23.08 14.40
N ASP A 472 5.55 22.93 14.08
CA ASP A 472 4.92 21.63 13.80
C ASP A 472 5.49 20.99 12.53
N ALA A 473 5.81 21.80 11.50
CA ALA A 473 6.50 21.33 10.29
C ALA A 473 7.98 21.00 10.54
N GLY A 474 8.57 21.60 11.57
CA GLY A 474 9.97 21.43 11.98
C GLY A 474 10.91 22.35 11.19
N VAL A 475 11.75 23.08 11.92
CA VAL A 475 12.81 23.89 11.33
C VAL A 475 14.12 23.09 11.38
N PHE A 476 14.66 22.70 10.23
CA PHE A 476 15.94 22.00 10.19
C PHE A 476 17.09 22.95 10.53
N VAL A 477 17.88 22.59 11.54
CA VAL A 477 19.04 23.34 12.03
C VAL A 477 20.27 22.51 11.72
N THR A 478 21.05 22.97 10.75
CA THR A 478 22.29 22.32 10.33
C THR A 478 23.33 22.35 11.46
N ASP A 479 23.96 21.21 11.72
CA ASP A 479 25.14 21.10 12.57
C ASP A 479 26.36 21.65 11.83
N LYS A 480 26.96 22.70 12.37
CA LYS A 480 28.04 23.41 11.71
C LYS A 480 29.26 22.52 11.48
N GLN A 481 29.65 21.74 12.49
CA GLN A 481 30.86 20.93 12.43
C GLN A 481 30.71 19.81 11.39
N ALA A 482 29.56 19.15 11.35
CA ALA A 482 29.24 18.14 10.35
C ALA A 482 29.16 18.72 8.94
N ALA A 483 28.55 19.90 8.76
CA ALA A 483 28.49 20.59 7.48
C ALA A 483 29.89 20.97 6.97
N ASP A 484 30.76 21.48 7.85
CA ASP A 484 32.15 21.78 7.53
C ASP A 484 32.92 20.52 7.11
N VAL A 485 32.74 19.41 7.82
CA VAL A 485 33.34 18.12 7.46
C VAL A 485 32.86 17.67 6.07
N ALA A 486 31.55 17.69 5.80
CA ALA A 486 31.04 17.28 4.49
C ALA A 486 31.51 18.16 3.34
N ARG A 487 31.54 19.49 3.51
CA ARG A 487 32.08 20.42 2.50
C ARG A 487 33.52 20.05 2.15
N LEU A 488 34.31 19.65 3.14
CA LEU A 488 35.69 19.22 2.92
C LEU A 488 35.78 17.84 2.25
N TYR A 489 34.88 16.90 2.56
CA TYR A 489 34.76 15.63 1.84
C TYR A 489 34.45 15.84 0.35
N TYR A 490 33.44 16.66 0.03
CA TYR A 490 33.13 16.96 -1.36
C TYR A 490 34.29 17.66 -2.05
N THR A 491 34.88 18.67 -1.42
CA THR A 491 36.03 19.41 -1.96
C THR A 491 37.21 18.47 -2.25
N MET A 492 37.67 17.70 -1.26
CA MET A 492 38.92 16.95 -1.35
C MET A 492 38.80 15.52 -1.87
N LEU A 493 37.62 14.91 -1.82
CA LEU A 493 37.40 13.51 -2.18
C LEU A 493 36.30 13.35 -3.24
N ASP A 494 35.51 14.39 -3.52
CA ASP A 494 34.45 14.40 -4.56
C ASP A 494 33.40 13.32 -4.30
N ARG A 495 33.01 13.18 -3.03
CA ARG A 495 31.95 12.28 -2.58
C ARG A 495 31.45 12.72 -1.21
N ALA A 496 30.27 12.22 -0.84
CA ALA A 496 29.75 12.37 0.51
C ALA A 496 30.63 11.61 1.54
N PRO A 497 30.68 12.08 2.79
CA PRO A 497 31.23 11.28 3.89
C PRO A 497 30.37 10.03 4.12
N ASP A 498 30.95 8.98 4.69
CA ASP A 498 30.17 7.90 5.31
C ASP A 498 29.75 8.31 6.74
N ALA A 499 28.72 7.65 7.29
CA ALA A 499 28.17 8.00 8.60
C ALA A 499 29.20 7.95 9.73
N GLY A 500 30.08 6.93 9.73
CA GLY A 500 31.11 6.76 10.75
C GLY A 500 32.21 7.82 10.65
N GLY A 501 32.67 8.13 9.43
CA GLY A 501 33.63 9.17 9.15
C GLY A 501 33.12 10.55 9.52
N LEU A 502 31.88 10.88 9.15
CA LEU A 502 31.25 12.15 9.49
C LEU A 502 31.17 12.35 11.01
N GLN A 503 30.62 11.36 11.72
CA GLN A 503 30.49 11.41 13.18
C GLN A 503 31.86 11.55 13.86
N TYR A 504 32.85 10.77 13.43
CA TYR A 504 34.19 10.83 14.00
C TYR A 504 34.77 12.24 13.85
N TRP A 505 34.78 12.81 12.64
CA TRP A 505 35.42 14.09 12.40
C TRP A 505 34.65 15.27 12.97
N ALA A 506 33.32 15.26 12.93
CA ALA A 506 32.49 16.28 13.59
C ALA A 506 32.81 16.33 15.09
N SER A 507 32.87 15.17 15.77
CA SER A 507 33.21 15.10 17.19
C SER A 507 34.63 15.62 17.52
N GLN A 508 35.58 15.47 16.58
CA GLN A 508 36.92 16.04 16.76
C GLN A 508 36.87 17.57 16.68
N LEU A 509 36.07 18.14 15.78
CA LEU A 509 35.89 19.59 15.70
C LEU A 509 35.18 20.15 16.93
N GLU A 510 34.12 19.49 17.41
CA GLU A 510 33.40 19.85 18.64
C GLU A 510 34.32 19.91 19.88
N THR A 511 35.30 19.00 19.95
CA THR A 511 36.25 18.93 21.07
C THR A 511 37.47 19.84 20.89
N GLY A 512 37.45 20.74 19.92
CA GLY A 512 38.48 21.76 19.69
C GLY A 512 39.55 21.40 18.66
N GLY A 513 39.33 20.32 17.89
CA GLY A 513 40.16 19.97 16.74
C GLY A 513 40.06 20.99 15.59
N SER A 514 41.05 20.98 14.71
CA SER A 514 41.10 21.90 13.56
C SER A 514 40.71 21.22 12.26
N ILE A 515 39.89 21.90 11.45
CA ILE A 515 39.56 21.45 10.10
C ILE A 515 40.80 21.37 9.18
N SER A 516 41.86 22.15 9.48
CA SER A 516 43.15 22.02 8.79
C SER A 516 43.81 20.66 9.06
N ASP A 517 43.67 20.13 10.28
CA ASP A 517 44.24 18.82 10.61
C ASP A 517 43.44 17.67 9.96
N LEU A 518 42.13 17.84 9.85
CA LEU A 518 41.29 16.97 9.03
C LEU A 518 41.72 16.98 7.55
N ALA A 519 41.88 18.17 6.95
CA ALA A 519 42.32 18.30 5.57
C ALA A 519 43.71 17.66 5.33
N LYS A 520 44.65 17.83 6.27
CA LYS A 520 45.95 17.15 6.23
C LYS A 520 45.81 15.62 6.31
N ALA A 521 44.90 15.12 7.15
CA ALA A 521 44.64 13.69 7.23
C ALA A 521 44.10 13.14 5.89
N PHE A 522 43.22 13.88 5.21
CA PHE A 522 42.70 13.50 3.90
C PHE A 522 43.76 13.40 2.82
N LEU A 523 44.75 14.31 2.80
CA LEU A 523 45.88 14.22 1.86
C LEU A 523 46.66 12.90 1.97
N GLY A 524 46.66 12.27 3.14
CA GLY A 524 47.34 11.00 3.38
C GLY A 524 46.50 9.76 3.06
N THR A 525 45.21 9.91 2.74
CA THR A 525 44.33 8.77 2.44
C THR A 525 44.70 8.12 1.10
N PRO A 526 44.60 6.78 0.96
CA PRO A 526 44.86 6.10 -0.30
C PRO A 526 44.03 6.65 -1.47
N GLU A 527 42.80 7.06 -1.20
CA GLU A 527 41.88 7.68 -2.15
C GLU A 527 42.43 9.01 -2.69
N ASN A 528 42.79 9.95 -1.79
CA ASN A 528 43.31 11.25 -2.20
C ASN A 528 44.67 11.14 -2.91
N VAL A 529 45.56 10.27 -2.42
CA VAL A 529 46.86 10.01 -3.04
C VAL A 529 46.70 9.44 -4.45
N SER A 530 45.77 8.51 -4.64
CA SER A 530 45.46 7.92 -5.95
C SER A 530 44.89 8.97 -6.92
N LYS A 531 43.94 9.79 -6.45
CA LYS A 531 43.22 10.76 -7.30
C LYS A 531 44.06 12.00 -7.63
N TYR A 532 44.81 12.53 -6.67
CA TYR A 532 45.44 13.85 -6.78
C TYR A 532 46.94 13.88 -6.51
N GLY A 533 47.52 12.80 -5.95
CA GLY A 533 48.89 12.79 -5.44
C GLY A 533 49.98 13.05 -6.50
N SER A 534 49.71 12.74 -7.77
CA SER A 534 50.64 12.97 -8.89
C SER A 534 50.33 14.23 -9.73
N MET A 535 49.22 14.91 -9.47
CA MET A 535 48.80 16.09 -10.24
C MET A 535 49.74 17.27 -10.01
N GLN A 536 49.96 18.09 -11.04
CA GLN A 536 50.61 19.38 -10.86
C GLN A 536 49.70 20.34 -10.10
N ASN A 537 50.27 21.37 -9.46
CA ASN A 537 49.50 22.31 -8.65
C ASN A 537 48.39 23.01 -9.45
N SER A 538 48.62 23.34 -10.73
CA SER A 538 47.59 23.92 -11.60
C SER A 538 46.41 22.99 -11.86
N ASP A 539 46.67 21.69 -12.01
CA ASP A 539 45.64 20.70 -12.31
C ASP A 539 44.87 20.32 -11.04
N TYR A 540 45.56 20.29 -9.90
CA TYR A 540 44.95 20.13 -8.58
C TYR A 540 43.99 21.28 -8.24
N VAL A 541 44.38 22.52 -8.55
CA VAL A 541 43.51 23.70 -8.37
C VAL A 541 42.25 23.58 -9.23
N GLU A 542 42.38 23.19 -10.50
CA GLU A 542 41.23 22.99 -11.38
C GLU A 542 40.25 21.95 -10.81
N ALA A 543 40.77 20.79 -10.39
CA ALA A 543 39.93 19.72 -9.86
C ALA A 543 39.21 20.13 -8.58
N LEU A 544 39.87 20.86 -7.67
CA LEU A 544 39.21 21.36 -6.46
C LEU A 544 38.17 22.44 -6.76
N TYR A 545 38.35 23.26 -7.79
CA TYR A 545 37.33 24.22 -8.22
C TYR A 545 36.06 23.52 -8.71
N ASP A 546 36.21 22.50 -9.54
CA ASP A 546 35.08 21.71 -10.02
C ASP A 546 34.34 21.04 -8.85
N ASN A 547 35.08 20.41 -7.93
CA ASN A 547 34.49 19.76 -6.77
C ASN A 547 33.82 20.75 -5.81
N ALA A 548 34.54 21.82 -5.44
CA ALA A 548 34.11 22.72 -4.38
C ALA A 548 33.07 23.74 -4.83
N LEU A 549 33.18 24.20 -6.09
CA LEU A 549 32.40 25.32 -6.61
C LEU A 549 31.47 24.90 -7.76
N GLY A 550 31.53 23.64 -8.20
CA GLY A 550 30.68 23.13 -9.28
C GLY A 550 30.99 23.75 -10.65
N ARG A 551 32.16 24.38 -10.81
CA ARG A 551 32.57 25.05 -12.06
C ARG A 551 34.08 25.07 -12.26
N PRO A 552 34.52 25.22 -13.52
CA PRO A 552 35.93 25.41 -13.84
C PRO A 552 36.53 26.66 -13.18
N ALA A 553 37.83 26.63 -12.93
CA ALA A 553 38.57 27.77 -12.42
C ALA A 553 38.67 28.87 -13.47
N ASP A 554 38.36 30.11 -13.08
CA ASP A 554 38.67 31.27 -13.91
C ASP A 554 40.19 31.49 -13.97
N ALA A 555 40.65 32.17 -15.02
CA ALA A 555 42.08 32.30 -15.30
C ALA A 555 42.86 32.97 -14.16
N ASP A 556 42.27 33.99 -13.52
CA ASP A 556 42.91 34.75 -12.46
C ASP A 556 42.92 33.95 -11.15
N GLY A 557 41.80 33.31 -10.79
CA GLY A 557 41.69 32.43 -9.63
C GLY A 557 42.66 31.24 -9.73
N LYS A 558 42.70 30.57 -10.88
CA LYS A 558 43.63 29.46 -11.13
C LYS A 558 45.08 29.91 -10.97
N ALA A 559 45.45 31.05 -11.56
CA ALA A 559 46.80 31.59 -11.47
C ALA A 559 47.17 31.95 -10.03
N TYR A 560 46.27 32.60 -9.29
CA TYR A 560 46.46 32.99 -7.89
C TYR A 560 46.77 31.78 -7.00
N TRP A 561 45.89 30.77 -7.01
CA TRP A 561 46.05 29.58 -6.17
C TRP A 561 47.25 28.73 -6.56
N THR A 562 47.52 28.59 -7.86
CA THR A 562 48.70 27.86 -8.34
C THR A 562 49.99 28.52 -7.85
N ASN A 563 50.07 29.84 -7.87
CA ASN A 563 51.23 30.58 -7.37
C ASN A 563 51.41 30.43 -5.85
N LEU A 564 50.34 30.40 -5.06
CA LEU A 564 50.40 30.13 -3.62
C LEU A 564 50.94 28.72 -3.32
N LEU A 565 50.43 27.70 -4.01
CA LEU A 565 50.93 26.33 -3.85
C LEU A 565 52.40 26.21 -4.26
N ASN A 566 52.80 26.86 -5.36
CA ASN A 566 54.21 26.89 -5.78
C ASN A 566 55.10 27.68 -4.79
N GLY A 567 54.52 28.65 -4.09
CA GLY A 567 55.16 29.43 -3.03
C GLY A 567 55.24 28.74 -1.67
N GLY A 568 54.68 27.54 -1.53
CA GLY A 568 54.80 26.71 -0.32
C GLY A 568 53.54 26.62 0.56
N THR A 569 52.41 27.20 0.14
CA THR A 569 51.11 26.95 0.79
C THR A 569 50.76 25.46 0.65
N SER A 570 50.25 24.85 1.71
CA SER A 570 49.87 23.43 1.64
C SER A 570 48.57 23.23 0.86
N ARG A 571 48.44 22.07 0.20
CA ARG A 571 47.19 21.68 -0.48
C ARG A 571 46.00 21.55 0.47
N ALA A 572 46.26 21.27 1.75
CA ALA A 572 45.24 21.22 2.80
C ALA A 572 44.71 22.62 3.11
N ASP A 573 45.60 23.61 3.24
CA ASP A 573 45.19 24.99 3.53
C ASP A 573 44.36 25.58 2.39
N LEU A 574 44.74 25.30 1.13
CA LEU A 574 43.93 25.68 -0.02
C LEU A 574 42.54 25.03 0.04
N ALA A 575 42.48 23.71 0.28
CA ALA A 575 41.21 22.99 0.33
C ALA A 575 40.27 23.55 1.40
N VAL A 576 40.79 23.87 2.59
CA VAL A 576 40.02 24.50 3.67
C VAL A 576 39.48 25.86 3.24
N LEU A 577 40.32 26.71 2.66
CA LEU A 577 39.91 28.05 2.20
C LEU A 577 38.85 27.99 1.10
N LEU A 578 38.96 27.01 0.19
CA LEU A 578 38.00 26.83 -0.88
C LEU A 578 36.68 26.26 -0.36
N SER A 579 36.74 25.27 0.53
CA SER A 579 35.55 24.65 1.13
C SER A 579 34.76 25.62 2.00
N ASP A 580 35.44 26.59 2.63
CA ASP A 580 34.83 27.62 3.49
C ASP A 580 34.36 28.86 2.71
N SER A 581 34.53 28.90 1.39
CA SER A 581 34.04 30.00 0.59
C SER A 581 32.50 30.03 0.55
N ALA A 582 31.92 31.23 0.47
CA ALA A 582 30.47 31.42 0.35
C ALA A 582 29.88 30.69 -0.88
N GLU A 583 30.66 30.58 -1.95
CA GLU A 583 30.28 29.84 -3.15
C GLU A 583 30.23 28.32 -2.88
N SER A 584 31.24 27.76 -2.21
CA SER A 584 31.23 26.35 -1.78
C SER A 584 30.07 26.03 -0.84
N HIS A 585 29.79 26.92 0.11
CA HIS A 585 28.65 26.77 1.01
C HIS A 585 27.33 26.71 0.22
N SER A 586 27.18 27.57 -0.80
CA SER A 586 25.98 27.60 -1.64
C SER A 586 25.84 26.35 -2.52
N VAL A 587 26.95 25.85 -3.09
CA VAL A 587 26.97 24.67 -3.96
C VAL A 587 26.57 23.41 -3.19
N HIS A 588 27.11 23.21 -2.00
CA HIS A 588 26.88 22.00 -1.21
C HIS A 588 25.68 22.05 -0.28
N LEU A 589 25.01 23.21 -0.17
CA LEU A 589 23.91 23.40 0.77
C LEU A 589 22.84 22.30 0.61
N SER A 590 22.36 22.09 -0.61
CA SER A 590 21.32 21.08 -0.88
C SER A 590 21.76 19.66 -0.57
N GLN A 591 23.04 19.32 -0.78
CA GLN A 591 23.58 17.98 -0.51
C GLN A 591 23.71 17.72 1.00
N ILE A 592 23.92 18.76 1.79
CA ILE A 592 24.04 18.71 3.25
C ILE A 592 22.64 18.72 3.89
N GLU A 593 21.74 19.57 3.42
CA GLU A 593 20.35 19.62 3.90
C GLU A 593 19.57 18.34 3.59
N LEU A 594 19.83 17.71 2.44
CA LEU A 594 19.21 16.45 2.02
C LEU A 594 20.00 15.22 2.48
N GLY A 595 20.67 15.26 3.64
CA GLY A 595 21.63 14.26 4.17
C GLY A 595 21.18 12.79 4.30
N TRP A 596 20.19 12.33 3.55
CA TRP A 596 19.60 11.00 3.49
C TRP A 596 20.42 10.00 2.65
N GLN A 597 21.54 10.41 2.06
CA GLN A 597 22.41 9.51 1.27
C GLN A 597 23.50 8.81 2.09
N LEU A 598 23.49 8.93 3.42
CA LEU A 598 24.34 8.12 4.30
C LEU A 598 23.72 6.72 4.46
N ALA A 599 23.81 5.93 3.39
CA ALA A 599 23.41 4.52 3.35
C ALA A 599 24.45 3.59 4.00
#